data_AF-A0A9Q0UWL0-F1
#
_entry.id   AF-A0A9Q0UWL0-F1
#
_cell.length_a   1.000
_cell.length_b   1.000
_cell.length_c   1.000
_cell.angle_alpha   90.00
_cell.angle_beta   90.00
_cell.angle_gamma   90.00
#
_symmetry.space_group_name_H-M   'P 1'
#
loop_
_entity.id
_entity.type
_entity.pdbx_description
1 polymer ?
#
loop_
_entity_poly.entity_id
_entity_poly.type
_entity_poly.pdbx_seq_one_letter_code
_entity_poly.pdbx_strand_id
1 'polypeptide(L)'
;MRQLWVWMLLMALAFVNDRCHCCLQEERSGLLEIKAWFGHAGAGSDELQDWDKEDFNCCNWGYSVACDSTTNRVIGLHLSGVNDGALGKDLYLNASLFLPFNELEYLDLSQNHLVCGLKNQGSLLSILFSLHRN
;
A
#
# COMPACT_ATOMS: atom_id res chain seq x y z
N MET A 1 31.13 -7.88 36.29
CA MET A 1 30.40 -8.88 35.48
C MET A 1 28.90 -8.94 35.75
N ARG A 2 28.40 -8.77 36.99
CA ARG A 2 26.98 -9.01 37.34
C ARG A 2 25.94 -7.93 36.93
N GLN A 3 26.35 -6.82 36.32
CA GLN A 3 25.43 -5.74 35.89
C GLN A 3 25.51 -5.44 34.39
N LEU A 4 26.54 -5.94 33.69
CA LEU A 4 26.75 -5.65 32.27
C LEU A 4 25.62 -6.20 31.39
N TRP A 5 25.08 -7.37 31.72
CA TRP A 5 23.89 -7.95 31.07
C TRP A 5 22.65 -7.05 31.11
N VAL A 6 22.40 -6.30 32.20
CA VAL A 6 21.27 -5.37 32.30
C VAL A 6 21.47 -4.19 31.35
N TRP A 7 22.70 -3.66 31.27
CA TRP A 7 23.05 -2.60 30.34
C TRP A 7 23.02 -3.08 28.88
N MET A 8 23.43 -4.31 28.60
CA MET A 8 23.29 -4.93 27.27
C MET A 8 21.81 -5.13 26.89
N LEU A 9 20.97 -5.55 27.84
CA LEU A 9 19.53 -5.70 27.63
C LEU A 9 18.86 -4.35 27.38
N LEU A 10 19.24 -3.32 28.14
CA LEU A 10 18.73 -1.95 27.97
C LEU A 10 19.19 -1.33 26.64
N MET A 11 20.44 -1.55 26.22
CA MET A 11 20.93 -1.10 24.92
C MET A 11 20.25 -1.86 23.78
N ALA A 12 20.01 -3.17 23.91
CA ALA A 12 19.25 -3.94 22.92
C ALA A 12 17.80 -3.49 22.83
N LEU A 13 17.13 -3.23 23.96
CA LEU A 13 15.78 -2.67 23.99
C LEU A 13 15.74 -1.25 23.41
N ALA A 14 16.74 -0.41 23.70
CA ALA A 14 16.86 0.92 23.11
C ALA A 14 17.11 0.88 21.59
N PHE A 15 17.86 -0.12 21.09
CA PHE A 15 18.08 -0.35 19.66
C PHE A 15 16.82 -0.88 18.96
N VAL A 16 16.02 -1.70 19.63
CA VAL A 16 14.69 -2.14 19.13
C VAL A 16 13.68 -0.97 19.14
N ASN A 17 13.89 0.00 20.03
CA ASN A 17 13.07 1.22 20.13
C ASN A 17 13.54 2.34 19.20
N ASP A 18 14.62 2.11 18.44
CA ASP A 18 14.94 2.93 17.28
C ASP A 18 13.82 2.67 16.30
N ARG A 19 12.95 3.66 16.16
CA ARG A 19 11.62 3.49 15.57
C ARG A 19 11.78 2.80 14.23
N CYS A 20 11.39 1.53 14.15
CA CYS A 20 11.17 0.88 12.87
C CYS A 20 10.17 1.82 12.18
N HIS A 21 10.61 2.57 11.16
CA HIS A 21 9.73 3.35 10.29
C HIS A 21 8.94 2.39 9.39
N CYS A 22 8.49 1.29 9.97
CA CYS A 22 7.91 0.18 9.30
C CYS A 22 6.42 0.46 9.21
N CYS A 23 5.86 0.26 8.04
CA CYS A 23 4.43 0.40 7.91
C CYS A 23 3.72 -0.77 8.59
N LEU A 24 2.43 -0.60 8.87
CA LEU A 24 1.64 -1.61 9.57
C LEU A 24 1.70 -2.93 8.79
N GLN A 25 1.82 -4.07 9.48
CA GLN A 25 1.97 -5.36 8.81
C GLN A 25 0.81 -5.67 7.86
N GLU A 26 -0.41 -5.27 8.24
CA GLU A 26 -1.63 -5.43 7.46
C GLU A 26 -1.62 -4.52 6.22
N GLU A 27 -1.16 -3.27 6.34
CA GLU A 27 -1.02 -2.34 5.22
C GLU A 27 0.01 -2.85 4.23
N ARG A 28 1.17 -3.29 4.73
CA ARG A 28 2.22 -3.90 3.92
C ARG A 28 1.71 -5.13 3.17
N SER A 29 0.98 -6.00 3.85
CA SER A 29 0.38 -7.18 3.23
C SER A 29 -0.61 -6.78 2.13
N GLY A 30 -1.45 -5.77 2.39
CA GLY A 30 -2.40 -5.23 1.41
C GLY A 30 -1.71 -4.67 0.16
N LEU A 31 -0.60 -3.94 0.32
CA LEU A 31 0.19 -3.44 -0.81
C LEU A 31 0.76 -4.60 -1.64
N LEU A 32 1.34 -5.60 -1.00
CA LEU A 32 1.87 -6.77 -1.70
C LEU A 32 0.76 -7.56 -2.43
N GLU A 33 -0.45 -7.60 -1.87
CA GLU A 33 -1.62 -8.21 -2.52
C GLU A 33 -2.07 -7.41 -3.75
N ILE A 34 -2.08 -6.08 -3.68
CA ILE A 34 -2.34 -5.18 -4.82
C ILE A 34 -1.29 -5.43 -5.92
N LYS A 35 0.01 -5.47 -5.58
CA LYS A 35 1.08 -5.78 -6.53
C LYS A 35 0.87 -7.13 -7.21
N ALA A 36 0.54 -8.17 -6.45
CA ALA A 36 0.28 -9.49 -6.97
C ALA A 36 -0.94 -9.52 -7.91
N TRP A 37 -1.99 -8.76 -7.58
CA TRP A 37 -3.20 -8.66 -8.41
C TRP A 37 -2.89 -8.03 -9.78
N PHE A 38 -2.18 -6.90 -9.80
CA PHE A 38 -1.75 -6.28 -11.06
C PHE A 38 -0.85 -7.25 -11.85
N GLY A 39 0.15 -7.85 -11.18
CA GLY A 39 1.02 -8.88 -11.77
C GLY A 39 0.23 -10.02 -12.45
N HIS A 40 -0.83 -10.52 -11.80
CA HIS A 40 -1.67 -11.59 -12.35
C HIS A 40 -2.53 -11.14 -13.53
N ALA A 41 -2.98 -9.88 -13.53
CA ALA A 41 -3.73 -9.30 -14.64
C ALA A 41 -2.90 -9.19 -15.93
N GLY A 42 -1.58 -9.45 -15.88
CA GLY A 42 -0.64 -9.13 -16.94
C GLY A 42 -0.30 -7.63 -16.97
N ALA A 43 -0.72 -6.92 -15.91
CA ALA A 43 -0.28 -5.59 -15.57
C ALA A 43 0.99 -5.70 -14.71
N GLY A 44 1.75 -4.63 -14.58
CA GLY A 44 3.03 -4.71 -13.87
C GLY A 44 3.93 -3.63 -14.39
N SER A 45 3.51 -2.40 -14.15
CA SER A 45 4.29 -1.24 -14.52
C SER A 45 5.51 -1.09 -13.61
N ASP A 46 6.50 -0.32 -14.06
CA ASP A 46 7.74 -0.08 -13.32
C ASP A 46 7.46 0.58 -11.95
N GLU A 47 6.33 1.27 -11.81
CA GLU A 47 5.86 1.98 -10.61
C GLU A 47 5.60 1.06 -9.40
N LEU A 48 5.43 -0.25 -9.62
CA LEU A 48 5.28 -1.25 -8.54
C LEU A 48 6.54 -2.09 -8.30
N GLN A 49 7.62 -1.91 -9.08
CA GLN A 49 8.84 -2.71 -8.90
C GLN A 49 9.45 -2.50 -7.52
N ASP A 50 9.46 -1.26 -7.03
CA ASP A 50 10.06 -0.85 -5.75
C ASP A 50 9.35 -1.42 -4.51
N TRP A 51 8.18 -2.03 -4.68
CA TRP A 51 7.43 -2.62 -3.57
C TRP A 51 8.06 -3.95 -3.17
N ASP A 52 8.95 -3.92 -2.19
CA ASP A 52 9.75 -5.06 -1.80
C ASP A 52 9.24 -5.73 -0.51
N LYS A 53 9.11 -7.05 -0.55
CA LYS A 53 8.80 -7.88 0.62
C LYS A 53 9.94 -7.91 1.65
N GLU A 54 11.13 -7.44 1.32
CA GLU A 54 12.23 -7.29 2.27
C GLU A 54 12.29 -5.90 2.91
N ASP A 55 11.70 -4.87 2.29
CA ASP A 55 11.62 -3.52 2.86
C ASP A 55 10.38 -3.36 3.74
N PHE A 56 10.59 -3.20 5.04
CA PHE A 56 9.51 -3.05 6.02
C PHE A 56 8.93 -1.64 6.05
N ASN A 57 9.60 -0.65 5.46
CA ASN A 57 9.15 0.74 5.39
C ASN A 57 8.47 1.01 4.04
N CYS A 58 7.19 0.67 3.92
CA CYS A 58 6.48 0.93 2.66
C CYS A 58 6.27 2.42 2.34
N CYS A 59 6.54 3.33 3.27
CA CYS A 59 6.56 4.77 2.98
C CYS A 59 7.77 5.18 2.12
N ASN A 60 8.76 4.29 1.96
CA ASN A 60 9.88 4.47 1.04
C ASN A 60 9.64 3.85 -0.34
N TRP A 61 8.50 3.19 -0.58
CA TRP A 61 8.21 2.47 -1.84
C TRP A 61 7.82 3.40 -3.00
N GLY A 62 8.63 4.43 -3.22
CA GLY A 62 8.49 5.40 -4.32
C GLY A 62 7.30 6.34 -4.18
N TYR A 63 6.97 7.03 -5.29
CA TYR A 63 5.87 8.01 -5.35
C TYR A 63 4.48 7.36 -5.21
N SER A 64 4.40 6.03 -5.32
CA SER A 64 3.15 5.27 -5.35
C SER A 64 2.48 5.16 -3.97
N VAL A 65 3.23 5.35 -2.87
CA VAL A 65 2.73 5.24 -1.49
C VAL A 65 2.98 6.55 -0.75
N ALA A 66 1.92 7.19 -0.27
CA ALA A 66 1.99 8.36 0.61
C ALA A 66 1.65 7.96 2.05
N CYS A 67 2.49 8.40 2.98
CA CYS A 67 2.31 8.14 4.41
C CYS A 67 2.18 9.43 5.23
N ASP A 68 1.46 9.34 6.35
CA ASP A 68 1.44 10.39 7.35
C ASP A 68 2.76 10.40 8.14
N SER A 69 3.42 11.56 8.18
CA SER A 69 4.72 11.74 8.85
C SER A 69 4.69 11.59 10.38
N THR A 70 3.50 11.62 10.99
CA THR A 70 3.26 11.53 12.43
C THR A 70 2.88 10.10 12.84
N THR A 71 1.96 9.46 12.11
CA THR A 71 1.46 8.10 12.44
C THR A 71 2.20 6.99 11.72
N ASN A 72 2.97 7.32 10.66
CA ASN A 72 3.64 6.37 9.77
C ASN A 72 2.66 5.37 9.12
N ARG A 73 1.43 5.83 8.88
CA ARG A 73 0.35 5.05 8.24
C ARG A 73 0.18 5.48 6.80
N VAL A 74 -0.27 4.55 5.95
CA VAL A 74 -0.54 4.82 4.55
C VAL A 74 -1.83 5.65 4.42
N ILE A 75 -1.69 6.86 3.91
CA ILE A 75 -2.80 7.80 3.69
C ILE A 75 -3.14 7.97 2.21
N GLY A 76 -2.23 7.59 1.30
CA GLY A 76 -2.46 7.75 -0.13
C GLY A 76 -1.83 6.66 -0.97
N LEU A 77 -2.54 6.27 -2.04
CA LEU A 77 -2.04 5.34 -3.05
C LEU A 77 -2.19 5.96 -4.45
N HIS A 78 -1.07 6.07 -5.15
CA HIS A 78 -0.99 6.50 -6.53
C HIS A 78 -0.74 5.29 -7.42
N LEU A 79 -1.80 4.74 -8.01
CA LEU A 79 -1.77 3.55 -8.85
C LEU A 79 -2.24 3.87 -10.27
N SER A 80 -2.11 5.11 -10.71
CA SER A 80 -2.52 5.53 -12.06
C SER A 80 -1.66 4.84 -13.13
N GLY A 81 -2.28 4.30 -14.18
CA GLY A 81 -1.56 3.77 -15.35
C GLY A 81 -0.77 2.48 -15.11
N VAL A 82 -0.90 1.83 -13.95
CA VAL A 82 -0.20 0.57 -13.63
C VAL A 82 -0.54 -0.56 -14.62
N ASN A 83 -1.73 -0.48 -15.23
CA ASN A 83 -2.23 -1.42 -16.21
C ASN A 83 -2.08 -1.00 -17.68
N ASP A 84 -1.27 0.02 -17.99
CA ASP A 84 -1.14 0.54 -19.36
C ASP A 84 -0.67 -0.54 -20.36
N GLY A 85 0.06 -1.56 -19.89
CA GLY A 85 0.49 -2.70 -20.70
C GLY A 85 -0.57 -3.77 -21.01
N ALA A 86 -1.71 -3.81 -20.30
CA ALA A 86 -2.74 -4.81 -20.57
C ALA A 86 -3.67 -4.35 -21.70
N LEU A 87 -3.20 -4.57 -22.92
CA LEU A 87 -3.95 -4.34 -24.16
C LEU A 87 -5.29 -5.13 -24.14
N GLY A 88 -6.38 -4.44 -23.85
CA GLY A 88 -7.75 -4.89 -24.15
C GLY A 88 -8.38 -5.90 -23.19
N LYS A 89 -7.92 -6.02 -21.94
CA LYS A 89 -8.60 -6.82 -20.91
C LYS A 89 -9.42 -5.96 -19.97
N ASP A 90 -10.70 -6.25 -19.88
CA ASP A 90 -11.59 -5.73 -18.87
C ASP A 90 -11.13 -6.22 -17.49
N LEU A 91 -10.59 -5.33 -16.66
CA LEU A 91 -10.11 -5.68 -15.33
C LEU A 91 -11.16 -5.38 -14.25
N TYR A 92 -11.29 -6.34 -13.33
CA TYR A 92 -12.19 -6.28 -12.19
C TYR A 92 -11.39 -6.23 -10.89
N LEU A 93 -11.28 -5.04 -10.31
CA LEU A 93 -10.61 -4.84 -9.03
C LEU A 93 -11.61 -5.02 -7.88
N ASN A 94 -11.22 -5.74 -6.83
CA ASN A 94 -12.06 -5.91 -5.64
C ASN A 94 -11.74 -4.80 -4.62
N ALA A 95 -12.76 -4.11 -4.12
CA ALA A 95 -12.60 -3.11 -3.06
C ALA A 95 -12.01 -3.68 -1.78
N SER A 96 -12.18 -4.99 -1.54
CA SER A 96 -11.66 -5.63 -0.34
C SER A 96 -10.13 -5.53 -0.21
N LEU A 97 -9.42 -5.33 -1.33
CA LEU A 97 -7.96 -5.13 -1.34
C LEU A 97 -7.53 -3.88 -0.56
N PHE A 98 -8.44 -2.90 -0.40
CA PHE A 98 -8.14 -1.66 0.29
C PHE A 98 -8.58 -1.63 1.76
N LEU A 99 -9.21 -2.70 2.25
CA LEU A 99 -9.64 -2.79 3.66
C LEU A 99 -8.51 -2.67 4.69
N PRO A 100 -7.27 -3.12 4.43
CA PRO A 100 -6.18 -2.96 5.40
C PRO A 100 -5.76 -1.50 5.66
N PHE A 101 -6.12 -0.56 4.78
CA PHE A 101 -5.69 0.84 4.85
C PHE A 101 -6.73 1.72 5.56
N ASN A 102 -6.73 1.67 6.89
CA ASN A 102 -7.74 2.38 7.70
C ASN A 102 -7.65 3.91 7.63
N GLU A 103 -6.47 4.46 7.34
CA GLU A 103 -6.21 5.91 7.25
C GLU A 103 -6.11 6.38 5.79
N LEU A 104 -6.56 5.57 4.82
CA LEU A 104 -6.48 5.93 3.40
C LEU A 104 -7.44 7.08 3.08
N GLU A 105 -6.87 8.23 2.75
CA GLU A 105 -7.59 9.44 2.33
C GLU A 105 -7.63 9.58 0.80
N TYR A 106 -6.57 9.10 0.12
CA TYR A 106 -6.40 9.27 -1.32
C TYR A 106 -6.15 7.95 -2.04
N LEU A 107 -6.87 7.71 -3.14
CA LEU A 107 -6.69 6.55 -4.00
C LEU A 107 -6.86 6.95 -5.46
N ASP A 108 -5.79 6.84 -6.23
CA ASP A 108 -5.78 7.08 -7.68
C ASP A 108 -5.64 5.77 -8.45
N LEU A 109 -6.72 5.38 -9.12
CA LEU A 109 -6.77 4.23 -10.02
C LEU A 109 -6.96 4.65 -11.48
N SER A 110 -6.72 5.92 -11.81
CA SER A 110 -6.96 6.44 -13.15
C SER A 110 -6.09 5.73 -14.19
N GLN A 111 -6.53 5.73 -15.45
CA GLN A 111 -5.75 5.17 -16.57
C GLN A 111 -5.43 3.66 -16.46
N ASN A 112 -6.18 2.88 -15.66
CA ASN A 112 -6.00 1.42 -15.54
C ASN A 112 -6.97 0.56 -16.38
N HIS A 113 -7.82 1.17 -17.21
CA HIS A 113 -8.84 0.44 -18.01
C HIS A 113 -9.74 -0.50 -17.19
N LEU A 114 -10.06 -0.13 -15.94
CA LEU A 114 -10.95 -0.90 -15.08
C LEU A 114 -12.39 -0.86 -15.62
N VAL A 115 -13.01 -2.03 -15.82
CA VAL A 115 -14.40 -2.10 -16.26
C VAL A 115 -15.32 -1.96 -15.06
N CYS A 116 -15.94 -0.78 -15.01
CA CYS A 116 -17.04 -0.35 -14.15
C CYS A 116 -17.36 -1.22 -12.92
N GLY A 117 -16.73 -0.87 -11.80
CA GLY A 117 -17.29 -1.11 -10.47
C GLY A 117 -16.51 -2.11 -9.62
N LEU A 118 -15.95 -1.60 -8.53
CA LEU A 118 -15.52 -2.42 -7.40
C LEU A 118 -16.64 -3.41 -7.05
N LYS A 119 -16.35 -4.71 -7.03
CA LYS A 119 -17.34 -5.72 -6.67
C LYS A 119 -17.59 -5.69 -5.16
N ASN A 120 -18.48 -4.79 -4.71
CA ASN A 120 -18.82 -4.61 -3.30
C ASN A 120 -19.62 -5.82 -2.76
N GLN A 121 -19.07 -6.52 -1.77
CA GLN A 121 -19.88 -7.23 -0.78
C GLN A 121 -20.03 -6.32 0.44
N GLY A 122 -21.05 -5.45 0.41
CA GLY A 122 -21.50 -4.68 1.58
C GLY A 122 -20.62 -3.49 1.98
N SER A 123 -21.05 -2.28 1.58
CA SER A 123 -20.72 -1.00 2.22
C SER A 123 -19.30 -0.41 2.03
N LEU A 124 -19.11 0.28 0.89
CA LEU A 124 -18.24 1.48 0.68
C LEU A 124 -18.74 2.20 -0.60
N LEU A 125 -19.97 2.70 -0.57
CA LEU A 125 -20.75 3.07 -1.76
C LEU A 125 -20.28 4.32 -2.51
N SER A 126 -19.25 5.07 -2.10
CA SER A 126 -19.18 6.45 -2.55
C SER A 126 -17.84 7.18 -2.51
N ILE A 127 -16.70 6.56 -2.18
CA ILE A 127 -15.56 7.43 -1.82
C ILE A 127 -14.98 8.20 -3.00
N LEU A 128 -14.60 7.65 -4.17
CA LEU A 128 -13.92 8.52 -5.16
C LEU A 128 -14.01 8.12 -6.66
N PHE A 129 -15.11 7.59 -7.18
CA PHE A 129 -15.16 7.35 -8.65
C PHE A 129 -15.30 8.60 -9.52
N SER A 130 -15.90 9.70 -9.07
CA SER A 130 -16.43 10.67 -10.06
C SER A 130 -16.59 12.14 -9.65
N LEU A 131 -16.17 12.60 -8.46
CA LEU A 131 -16.49 13.98 -8.02
C LEU A 131 -15.43 15.06 -8.38
N HIS A 132 -14.31 14.70 -9.00
CA HIS A 132 -13.34 15.69 -9.50
C HIS A 132 -12.95 15.45 -10.97
N ARG A 133 -13.93 15.14 -11.81
CA ARG A 133 -13.83 15.45 -13.25
C ARG A 133 -15.02 16.31 -13.63
N ASN A 134 -14.95 17.56 -13.17
CA ASN A 134 -15.51 18.71 -13.87
C ASN A 134 -14.37 19.29 -14.72
#